data_AF-A0A0F9H8F4-F1
#
_entry.id   AF-A0A0F9H8F4-F1
#
_cell.length_a   1.000
_cell.length_b   1.000
_cell.length_c   1.000
_cell.angle_alpha   90.00
_cell.angle_beta   90.00
_cell.angle_gamma   90.00
#
_symmetry.space_group_name_H-M   'P 1'
#
loop_
_entity.id
_entity.type
_entity.pdbx_description
1 polymer ?
#
loop_
_entity_poly.entity_id
_entity_poly.type
_entity_poly.pdbx_seq_one_letter_code
_entity_poly.pdbx_strand_id
1 'polypeptide(L)'
;EYVECWVDENDNILSEAAVRMFKRVGKEIKRKYRCTTGPKKGKPVSDPKKCATRKDPKKVRHGRKIARTKKGIRLRKTAVMKRTAMSKMVRKMNARLKGSNASSTTTTKVTNTKSAITKKPSVATKLSSTIKAVKSVKSAATIKPKKIVFSK
;
A
#
# COMPACT_ATOMS: atom_id res chain seq x y z
N GLU A 1 -19.99 34.15 14.74
CA GLU A 1 -18.87 33.26 15.11
C GLU A 1 -17.72 33.48 14.14
N TYR A 2 -16.54 33.85 14.63
CA TYR A 2 -15.33 33.90 13.80
C TYR A 2 -14.70 32.52 13.77
N VAL A 3 -14.64 31.89 12.60
CA VAL A 3 -13.93 30.63 12.39
C VAL A 3 -12.49 30.97 12.04
N GLU A 4 -11.56 30.79 12.99
CA GLU A 4 -10.12 30.89 12.72
C GLU A 4 -9.73 29.80 11.72
N CYS A 5 -9.41 30.19 10.49
CA CYS A 5 -8.89 29.29 9.48
C CYS A 5 -7.36 29.42 9.42
N TRP A 6 -6.67 28.30 9.59
CA TRP A 6 -5.22 28.24 9.40
C TRP A 6 -4.92 28.33 7.90
N VAL A 7 -4.17 29.36 7.50
CA VAL A 7 -3.84 29.63 6.10
C VAL A 7 -2.34 29.37 5.88
N ASP A 8 -1.99 28.59 4.85
CA ASP A 8 -0.61 28.42 4.41
C ASP A 8 -0.10 29.67 3.66
N GLU A 9 1.22 29.85 3.51
CA GLU A 9 1.88 30.93 2.71
C GLU A 9 1.39 31.10 1.25
N ASN A 10 0.45 30.27 0.77
CA ASN A 10 -0.17 30.38 -0.56
C ASN A 10 -1.70 30.51 -0.45
N ASP A 11 -2.20 31.14 0.61
CA ASP A 11 -3.63 31.40 0.89
C ASP A 11 -4.55 30.16 0.85
N ASN A 12 -3.97 28.99 1.09
CA ASN A 12 -4.70 27.74 1.08
C ASN A 12 -5.24 27.45 2.48
N ILE A 13 -6.57 27.45 2.61
CA ILE A 13 -7.29 27.07 3.82
C ILE A 13 -6.95 25.61 4.16
N LEU A 14 -6.23 25.41 5.26
CA LEU A 14 -6.06 24.11 5.89
C LEU A 14 -7.36 23.74 6.59
N SER A 15 -8.25 23.04 5.87
CA SER A 15 -9.35 22.37 6.53
C SER A 15 -8.85 21.13 7.30
N GLU A 16 -9.58 20.71 8.33
CA GLU A 16 -9.33 19.48 9.11
C GLU A 16 -9.15 18.21 8.22
N ALA A 17 -9.61 18.29 6.98
CA ALA A 17 -9.49 17.26 5.96
C ALA A 17 -8.07 17.07 5.38
N ALA A 18 -7.11 17.97 5.63
CA ALA A 18 -5.82 17.98 4.97
C ALA A 18 -4.64 18.30 5.91
N VAL A 19 -3.69 17.38 6.02
CA VAL A 19 -2.46 17.55 6.82
C VAL A 19 -1.28 17.90 5.93
N ARG A 20 -0.51 18.94 6.29
CA ARG A 20 0.69 19.37 5.54
C ARG A 20 1.76 18.25 5.52
N MET A 21 2.44 18.11 4.39
CA MET A 21 3.51 17.11 4.20
C MET A 21 4.50 17.58 3.13
N PHE A 22 5.79 17.30 3.34
CA PHE A 22 6.82 17.47 2.33
C PHE A 22 6.99 16.22 1.48
N LYS A 23 7.21 16.41 0.18
CA LYS A 23 7.49 15.32 -0.77
C LYS A 23 8.60 15.71 -1.73
N ARG A 24 9.52 14.77 -1.97
CA ARG A 24 10.54 14.91 -3.01
C ARG A 24 9.92 14.73 -4.40
N VAL A 25 10.19 15.67 -5.29
CA VAL A 25 9.82 15.63 -6.71
C VAL A 25 11.08 15.91 -7.51
N GLY A 26 11.65 14.89 -8.14
CA GLY A 26 12.95 15.03 -8.82
C GLY A 26 14.06 15.41 -7.85
N LYS A 27 14.73 16.55 -8.13
CA LYS A 27 15.80 17.14 -7.32
C LYS A 27 15.28 18.13 -6.26
N GLU A 28 13.99 18.42 -6.24
CA GLU A 28 13.40 19.43 -5.36
C GLU A 28 12.53 18.81 -4.27
N ILE A 29 12.32 19.58 -3.18
CA ILE A 29 11.37 19.25 -2.11
C ILE A 29 10.18 20.19 -2.25
N LYS A 30 9.00 19.62 -2.52
CA LYS A 30 7.75 20.39 -2.67
C LYS A 30 6.83 20.13 -1.49
N ARG A 31 6.12 21.19 -1.08
CA ARG A 31 5.01 21.09 -0.13
C ARG A 31 3.81 20.42 -0.81
N LYS A 32 3.14 19.55 -0.07
CA LYS A 32 1.95 18.78 -0.48
C LYS A 32 1.05 18.61 0.74
N TYR A 33 -0.19 18.21 0.48
CA TYR A 33 -1.16 17.93 1.54
C TYR A 33 -1.59 16.48 1.48
N ARG A 34 -1.65 15.82 2.63
CA ARG A 34 -2.14 14.45 2.76
C ARG A 34 -3.59 14.51 3.22
N CYS A 35 -4.51 14.04 2.37
CA CYS A 35 -5.92 14.02 2.71
C CYS A 35 -6.20 13.00 3.82
N THR A 36 -6.87 13.42 4.90
CA THR A 36 -7.32 12.58 6.02
C THR A 36 -8.70 12.00 5.74
N THR A 37 -9.59 12.81 5.14
CA THR A 37 -10.98 12.46 4.81
C THR A 37 -11.25 12.55 3.29
N GLY A 38 -12.42 12.06 2.87
CA GLY A 38 -12.90 12.18 1.49
C GLY A 38 -12.40 11.13 0.48
N PRO A 39 -12.78 11.26 -0.81
CA PRO A 39 -12.50 10.27 -1.86
C PRO A 39 -11.00 10.10 -2.18
N LYS A 40 -10.17 11.09 -1.88
CA LYS A 40 -8.70 11.03 -2.00
C LYS A 40 -7.97 10.72 -0.68
N LYS A 41 -8.67 10.20 0.35
CA LYS A 41 -8.07 9.76 1.62
C LYS A 41 -6.75 9.01 1.43
N GLY A 42 -5.73 9.45 2.19
CA GLY A 42 -4.38 8.89 2.22
C GLY A 42 -3.46 9.27 1.05
N LYS A 43 -3.94 10.03 0.05
CA LYS A 43 -3.11 10.48 -1.08
C LYS A 43 -2.50 11.86 -0.85
N PRO A 44 -1.26 12.10 -1.31
CA PRO A 44 -0.70 13.44 -1.41
C PRO A 44 -1.33 14.20 -2.58
N VAL A 45 -1.71 15.45 -2.35
CA VAL A 45 -2.29 16.36 -3.34
C VAL A 45 -1.54 17.70 -3.31
N SER A 46 -1.63 18.48 -4.40
CA SER A 46 -1.06 19.82 -4.48
C SER A 46 -1.75 20.80 -3.56
N ASP A 47 -3.08 20.75 -3.50
CA ASP A 47 -3.94 21.74 -2.82
C ASP A 47 -4.94 20.99 -1.92
N PRO A 48 -5.33 21.56 -0.76
CA PRO A 48 -6.23 20.92 0.19
C PRO A 48 -7.65 20.73 -0.38
N LYS A 49 -8.16 21.72 -1.14
CA LYS A 49 -9.48 21.67 -1.80
C LYS A 49 -9.65 20.44 -2.70
N LYS A 50 -8.56 19.99 -3.32
CA LYS A 50 -8.57 18.82 -4.20
C LYS A 50 -8.78 17.50 -3.44
N CYS A 51 -8.77 17.46 -2.10
CA CYS A 51 -9.07 16.24 -1.33
C CYS A 51 -10.51 15.75 -1.49
N ALA A 52 -11.48 16.67 -1.61
CA ALA A 52 -12.89 16.36 -1.80
C ALA A 52 -13.23 15.88 -3.23
N THR A 53 -12.38 16.19 -4.21
CA THR A 53 -12.63 15.80 -5.60
C THR A 53 -12.48 14.29 -5.84
N ARG A 54 -13.42 13.72 -6.61
CA ARG A 54 -13.37 12.30 -7.01
C ARG A 54 -12.16 12.01 -7.91
N LYS A 55 -11.73 10.75 -7.93
CA LYS A 55 -10.64 10.27 -8.80
C LYS A 55 -11.21 9.88 -10.17
N ASP A 56 -10.49 10.23 -11.22
CA ASP A 56 -10.83 9.79 -12.58
C ASP A 56 -10.79 8.26 -12.68
N PRO A 57 -11.89 7.59 -13.10
CA PRO A 57 -11.96 6.13 -13.13
C PRO A 57 -10.96 5.51 -14.11
N LYS A 58 -10.74 6.19 -15.25
CA LYS A 58 -9.77 5.77 -16.29
C LYS A 58 -8.34 5.70 -15.72
N LYS A 59 -7.91 6.72 -14.98
CA LYS A 59 -6.57 6.77 -14.35
C LYS A 59 -6.42 5.71 -13.26
N VAL A 60 -7.47 5.43 -12.49
CA VAL A 60 -7.45 4.37 -11.47
C VAL A 60 -7.28 2.99 -12.12
N ARG A 61 -8.05 2.68 -13.16
CA ARG A 61 -7.96 1.40 -13.89
C ARG A 61 -6.58 1.20 -14.49
N HIS A 62 -6.07 2.21 -15.20
CA HIS A 62 -4.74 2.17 -15.80
C HIS A 62 -3.63 2.03 -14.74
N GLY A 63 -3.71 2.79 -13.66
CA GLY A 63 -2.77 2.70 -12.54
C GLY A 63 -2.73 1.31 -11.89
N ARG A 64 -3.90 0.65 -11.74
CA ARG A 64 -3.97 -0.74 -11.23
C ARG A 64 -3.31 -1.73 -12.18
N LYS A 65 -3.51 -1.59 -13.50
CA LYS A 65 -2.85 -2.44 -14.52
C LYS A 65 -1.32 -2.33 -14.42
N ILE A 66 -0.79 -1.10 -14.42
CA ILE A 66 0.67 -0.86 -14.27
C ILE A 66 1.19 -1.33 -12.91
N ALA A 67 0.40 -1.17 -11.85
CA ALA A 67 0.78 -1.59 -10.52
C ALA A 67 1.06 -3.11 -10.43
N ARG A 68 0.28 -3.90 -11.17
CA ARG A 68 0.46 -5.35 -11.27
C ARG A 68 1.66 -5.71 -12.16
N THR A 69 1.74 -5.16 -13.36
CA THR A 69 2.78 -5.54 -14.33
C THR A 69 4.19 -5.10 -13.91
N LYS A 70 4.35 -3.90 -13.36
CA LYS A 70 5.68 -3.34 -13.01
C LYS A 70 6.04 -3.49 -11.52
N LYS A 71 5.56 -4.55 -10.85
CA LYS A 71 5.74 -4.74 -9.38
C LYS A 71 7.23 -4.80 -9.00
N GLY A 72 8.02 -5.65 -9.66
CA GLY A 72 9.45 -5.83 -9.35
C GLY A 72 10.27 -4.54 -9.50
N ILE A 73 10.11 -3.85 -10.65
CA ILE A 73 10.79 -2.58 -10.93
C ILE A 73 10.45 -1.53 -9.87
N ARG A 74 9.17 -1.46 -9.45
CA ARG A 74 8.73 -0.51 -8.41
C ARG A 74 9.43 -0.79 -7.08
N LEU A 75 9.45 -2.04 -6.63
CA LEU A 75 10.09 -2.42 -5.36
C LEU A 75 11.57 -2.03 -5.35
N ARG A 76 12.31 -2.40 -6.42
CA ARG A 76 13.72 -2.02 -6.59
C ARG A 76 13.94 -0.51 -6.52
N LYS A 77 13.20 0.27 -7.30
CA LYS A 77 13.32 1.73 -7.31
C LYS A 77 12.95 2.35 -5.96
N THR A 78 11.93 1.83 -5.27
CA THR A 78 11.54 2.34 -3.95
C THR A 78 12.59 2.07 -2.87
N ALA A 79 13.27 0.92 -2.91
CA ALA A 79 14.32 0.59 -1.96
C ALA A 79 15.52 1.53 -2.10
N VAL A 80 15.96 1.78 -3.34
CA VAL A 80 17.07 2.71 -3.63
C VAL A 80 16.70 4.15 -3.26
N MET A 81 15.51 4.60 -3.66
CA MET A 81 15.06 5.97 -3.44
C MET A 81 15.06 6.41 -1.96
N LYS A 82 14.74 5.50 -1.04
CA LYS A 82 14.64 5.82 0.40
C LYS A 82 16.00 6.09 1.05
N ARG A 83 17.11 5.69 0.44
CA ARG A 83 18.46 5.77 1.02
C ARG A 83 19.15 7.12 0.79
N THR A 84 18.67 7.93 -0.14
CA THR A 84 19.30 9.22 -0.48
C THR A 84 19.19 10.25 0.64
N ALA A 85 20.15 11.18 0.72
CA ALA A 85 20.21 12.24 1.72
C ALA A 85 18.91 13.09 1.73
N MET A 86 18.44 13.50 0.55
CA MET A 86 17.18 14.22 0.40
C MET A 86 15.97 13.46 0.96
N SER A 87 15.88 12.14 0.70
CA SER A 87 14.77 11.33 1.23
C SER A 87 14.81 11.23 2.76
N LYS A 88 16.01 11.18 3.34
CA LYS A 88 16.21 11.24 4.81
C LYS A 88 15.80 12.60 5.36
N MET A 89 16.12 13.70 4.68
CA MET A 89 15.71 15.05 5.06
C MET A 89 14.19 15.21 5.04
N VAL A 90 13.52 14.77 3.96
CA VAL A 90 12.05 14.78 3.87
C VAL A 90 11.41 13.97 5.01
N ARG A 91 12.00 12.82 5.36
CA ARG A 91 11.53 12.03 6.50
C ARG A 91 11.64 12.80 7.82
N LYS A 92 12.76 13.50 8.07
CA LYS A 92 12.94 14.34 9.26
C LYS A 92 11.92 15.49 9.31
N MET A 93 11.72 16.19 8.18
CA MET A 93 10.74 17.28 8.10
C MET A 93 9.32 16.79 8.37
N ASN A 94 8.92 15.66 7.79
CA ASN A 94 7.60 15.10 8.01
C ASN A 94 7.41 14.53 9.43
N ALA A 95 8.48 14.09 10.09
CA ALA A 95 8.41 13.64 11.48
C ALA A 95 8.17 14.82 12.43
N ARG A 96 8.85 15.95 12.20
CA ARG A 96 8.61 17.21 12.93
C ARG A 96 7.16 17.67 12.82
N LEU A 97 6.59 17.63 11.60
CA LEU A 97 5.17 17.99 11.37
C LEU A 97 4.17 17.09 12.11
N LYS A 98 4.54 15.84 12.41
CA LYS A 98 3.66 14.89 13.10
C LYS A 98 3.80 14.94 14.62
N GLY A 99 4.72 15.75 15.16
CA GLY A 99 5.08 15.72 16.57
C GLY A 99 5.77 14.42 17.01
N SER A 100 6.07 13.51 16.07
CA SER A 100 6.85 12.31 16.39
C SER A 100 8.32 12.72 16.48
N ASN A 101 8.84 12.87 17.69
CA ASN A 101 10.25 13.15 17.95
C ASN A 101 11.11 12.12 17.21
N ALA A 102 11.73 12.54 16.10
CA ALA A 102 12.59 11.69 15.28
C ALA A 102 13.93 11.33 15.96
N SER A 103 14.07 11.63 17.26
CA SER A 103 15.23 11.36 18.10
C SER A 103 15.18 10.01 18.83
N SER A 104 14.05 9.29 18.89
CA SER A 104 14.04 7.92 19.40
C SER A 104 14.53 6.93 18.34
N THR A 105 15.82 7.04 18.00
CA THR A 105 16.58 5.85 17.65
C THR A 105 16.81 5.09 18.96
N THR A 106 15.75 4.56 19.57
CA THR A 106 15.90 3.39 20.42
C THR A 106 16.26 2.26 19.48
N THR A 107 17.56 2.05 19.33
CA THR A 107 18.12 0.71 19.16
C THR A 107 17.64 -0.15 20.32
N THR A 108 16.37 -0.57 20.31
CA THR A 108 16.02 -1.83 20.96
C THR A 108 16.74 -2.88 20.14
N LYS A 109 17.91 -3.29 20.64
CA LYS A 109 18.50 -4.58 20.31
C LYS A 109 17.35 -5.58 20.41
N VAL A 110 16.87 -6.08 19.28
CA VAL A 110 16.11 -7.33 19.27
C VAL A 110 17.15 -8.38 19.61
N THR A 111 17.38 -8.58 20.91
CA THR A 111 17.95 -9.82 21.39
C THR A 111 16.99 -10.91 20.95
N ASN A 112 17.41 -11.70 19.97
CA ASN A 112 16.77 -12.97 19.64
C ASN A 112 16.85 -13.87 20.87
N THR A 113 15.94 -13.72 21.82
CA THR A 113 15.64 -14.78 22.77
C THR A 113 14.83 -15.81 21.99
N LYS A 114 15.48 -16.94 21.69
CA LYS A 114 14.81 -18.21 21.37
C LYS A 114 13.81 -18.50 22.50
N SER A 115 12.55 -18.09 22.35
CA SER A 115 11.47 -18.57 23.19
C SER A 115 11.06 -19.94 22.68
N ALA A 116 11.22 -20.91 23.56
CA ALA A 116 11.06 -22.32 23.33
C ALA A 116 9.66 -22.70 22.80
N ILE A 117 9.69 -23.69 21.91
CA ILE A 117 8.76 -24.80 21.76
C ILE A 117 7.62 -24.82 22.78
N THR A 118 6.37 -24.65 22.32
CA THR A 118 5.28 -25.50 22.80
C THR A 118 4.58 -26.10 21.58
N LYS A 119 4.73 -27.42 21.48
CA LYS A 119 4.02 -28.26 20.51
C LYS A 119 2.53 -28.17 20.83
N LYS A 120 1.71 -27.85 19.83
CA LYS A 120 0.25 -28.02 19.92
C LYS A 120 -0.04 -29.51 20.06
N PRO A 121 -0.72 -29.99 21.13
CA PRO A 121 -1.09 -31.39 21.20
C PRO A 121 -2.22 -31.66 20.21
N SER A 122 -1.97 -32.63 19.33
CA SER A 122 -2.98 -33.30 18.50
C SER A 122 -3.91 -34.09 19.41
N VAL A 123 -5.16 -33.66 19.55
CA VAL A 123 -6.22 -34.52 20.11
C VAL A 123 -6.80 -35.33 18.97
N ALA A 124 -6.35 -36.57 18.89
CA ALA A 124 -7.01 -37.62 18.14
C ALA A 124 -8.16 -38.16 19.00
N THR A 125 -9.40 -37.96 18.56
CA THR A 125 -10.53 -38.79 18.99
C THR A 125 -10.98 -39.62 17.80
N LYS A 126 -10.77 -40.92 17.94
CA LYS A 126 -11.31 -41.97 17.07
C LYS A 126 -12.83 -41.98 17.18
N LEU A 127 -13.53 -41.97 16.05
CA LEU A 127 -14.72 -42.79 15.87
C LEU A 127 -14.60 -43.49 14.50
N SER A 128 -14.29 -44.78 14.57
CA SER A 128 -14.78 -45.83 13.68
C SER A 128 -16.28 -45.65 13.41
N SER A 129 -16.90 -46.00 12.30
CA SER A 129 -16.67 -47.04 11.27
C SER A 129 -17.79 -46.88 10.23
N THR A 130 -17.62 -47.50 9.05
CA THR A 130 -18.61 -47.65 7.95
C THR A 130 -18.80 -46.36 7.13
N ILE A 131 -18.54 -46.32 5.82
CA ILE A 131 -19.16 -47.10 4.75
C ILE A 131 -18.12 -47.44 3.66
N LYS A 132 -18.20 -48.69 3.18
CA LYS A 132 -17.42 -49.29 2.11
C LYS A 132 -17.64 -48.58 0.75
N ALA A 133 -16.54 -48.50 0.01
CA ALA A 133 -16.41 -48.78 -1.43
C ALA A 133 -17.38 -48.13 -2.43
N VAL A 134 -16.87 -47.21 -3.27
CA VAL A 134 -17.04 -47.32 -4.73
C VAL A 134 -15.72 -46.97 -5.41
N LYS A 135 -15.29 -47.89 -6.26
CA LYS A 135 -14.03 -47.94 -7.01
C LYS A 135 -14.37 -47.55 -8.45
N SER A 136 -13.48 -46.80 -9.12
CA SER A 136 -13.50 -46.45 -10.56
C SER A 136 -14.65 -45.50 -10.96
N VAL A 137 -14.43 -44.44 -11.73
CA VAL A 137 -14.08 -44.48 -13.15
C VAL A 137 -13.11 -43.36 -13.53
N LYS A 138 -12.05 -43.78 -14.20
CA LYS A 138 -11.12 -43.01 -15.02
C LYS A 138 -11.88 -42.52 -16.26
N SER A 139 -11.97 -41.23 -16.54
CA SER A 139 -12.02 -40.78 -17.94
C SER A 139 -11.40 -39.39 -18.10
N ALA A 140 -10.36 -39.36 -18.91
CA ALA A 140 -9.68 -38.16 -19.37
C ALA A 140 -10.47 -37.58 -20.55
N ALA A 141 -10.93 -36.34 -20.43
CA ALA A 141 -11.47 -35.58 -21.56
C ALA A 141 -10.37 -34.68 -22.12
N THR A 142 -9.64 -35.20 -23.10
CA THR A 142 -8.66 -34.47 -23.91
C THR A 142 -9.40 -33.58 -24.92
N ILE A 143 -9.43 -32.28 -24.68
CA ILE A 143 -9.97 -31.29 -25.62
C ILE A 143 -8.98 -31.17 -26.79
N LYS A 144 -9.33 -31.72 -27.96
CA LYS A 144 -8.58 -31.52 -29.21
C LYS A 144 -8.94 -30.16 -29.84
N PRO A 145 -7.98 -29.39 -30.36
CA PRO A 145 -8.26 -28.13 -31.04
C PRO A 145 -8.90 -28.37 -32.42
N LYS A 146 -9.99 -27.64 -32.72
CA LYS A 146 -10.60 -27.62 -34.06
C LYS A 146 -9.72 -26.79 -35.01
N LYS A 147 -9.25 -27.43 -36.08
CA LYS A 147 -8.66 -26.76 -37.26
C LYS A 147 -9.79 -26.10 -38.04
N ILE A 148 -9.78 -24.78 -38.16
CA ILE A 148 -10.63 -24.05 -39.10
C ILE A 148 -9.80 -23.90 -40.38
N VAL A 149 -10.26 -24.55 -41.45
CA VAL A 149 -9.69 -24.41 -42.79
C VAL A 149 -10.48 -23.31 -43.49
N PHE A 150 -9.80 -22.23 -43.89
CA PHE A 150 -10.34 -21.25 -44.82
C PHE A 150 -10.06 -21.75 -46.25
N SER A 151 -11.10 -21.89 -47.08
CA SER A 151 -10.96 -22.06 -48.52
C SER A 151 -10.65 -20.71 -49.18
N LYS A 152 -9.90 -20.77 -50.30
CA LYS A 152 -9.42 -19.63 -51.09
C LYS A 152 -10.52 -18.67 -51.53
#